data_AF-A0A7J9XZD6-F1
#
_entry.id   AF-A0A7J9XZD6-F1
#
_cell.length_a   1.000
_cell.length_b   1.000
_cell.length_c   1.000
_cell.angle_alpha   90.00
_cell.angle_beta   90.00
_cell.angle_gamma   90.00
#
_symmetry.space_group_name_H-M   'P 1'
#
loop_
_entity.id
_entity.type
_entity.pdbx_description
1 polymer ?
#
loop_
_entity_poly.entity_id
_entity_poly.type
_entity_poly.pdbx_seq_one_letter_code
_entity_poly.pdbx_strand_id
1 'polypeptide(L)' 'MARGAARLDRSSPLPLWAQLHQDLEQRLAAGSFEVRFPSEHELIEEYQVSRHTVRDALRK' A
#
# COMPACT_ATOMS: atom_id res chain seq x y z
N MET A 1 -9.22 13.79 7.90
CA MET A 1 -9.33 13.56 6.44
C MET A 1 -8.48 12.34 6.13
N ALA A 2 -9.09 11.20 5.81
CA ALA A 2 -8.35 9.97 5.52
C ALA A 2 -7.49 10.16 4.25
N ARG A 3 -6.23 9.73 4.30
CA ARG A 3 -5.30 9.79 3.17
C ARG A 3 -5.56 8.59 2.24
N GLY A 4 -5.78 8.86 0.95
CA GLY A 4 -5.87 7.84 -0.11
C GLY A 4 -4.50 7.32 -0.56
N ALA A 5 -4.45 6.29 -1.40
CA ALA A 5 -3.20 5.69 -1.86
C ALA A 5 -2.24 6.67 -2.56
N ALA A 6 -0.97 6.62 -2.16
CA ALA A 6 0.10 7.29 -2.88
C ALA A 6 0.50 6.52 -4.13
N ARG A 7 0.85 7.26 -5.19
CA ARG A 7 1.42 6.67 -6.40
C ARG A 7 2.83 6.14 -6.11
N LEU A 8 3.06 4.86 -6.38
CA LEU A 8 4.38 4.24 -6.25
C LEU A 8 5.28 4.67 -7.40
N ASP A 9 6.55 4.93 -7.10
CA ASP A 9 7.57 5.29 -8.09
C ASP A 9 8.35 4.05 -8.54
N ARG A 10 8.15 3.65 -9.80
CA ARG A 10 8.82 2.49 -10.42
C ARG A 10 10.27 2.78 -10.86
N SER A 11 10.67 4.05 -10.90
CA SER A 11 12.04 4.47 -11.24
C SER A 11 12.95 4.57 -10.01
N SER A 12 12.35 4.60 -8.82
CA SER A 12 13.07 4.60 -7.55
C SER A 12 13.86 3.31 -7.35
N PRO A 13 15.06 3.38 -6.73
CA PRO A 13 15.80 2.18 -6.33
C PRO A 13 15.10 1.37 -5.22
N LEU A 14 14.08 1.95 -4.57
CA LEU A 14 13.32 1.29 -3.53
C LEU A 14 12.32 0.30 -4.16
N PRO A 15 12.29 -0.99 -3.74
CA PRO A 15 11.31 -1.95 -4.27
C PRO A 15 9.86 -1.50 -4.04
N LEU A 16 8.97 -1.85 -4.98
CA LEU A 16 7.55 -1.45 -4.90
C LEU A 16 6.83 -1.96 -3.64
N TRP A 17 7.21 -3.14 -3.14
CA TRP A 17 6.63 -3.67 -1.89
C TRP A 17 6.98 -2.79 -0.69
N ALA A 18 8.19 -2.20 -0.67
CA ALA A 18 8.65 -1.37 0.43
C ALA A 18 7.95 0.00 0.39
N GLN A 19 7.81 0.58 -0.81
CA GLN A 19 7.04 1.80 -1.00
C GLN A 19 5.57 1.61 -0.60
N LEU A 20 4.96 0.50 -1.01
CA LEU A 20 3.59 0.16 -0.63
C LEU A 20 3.45 0.00 0.89
N HIS A 21 4.37 -0.74 1.53
CA HIS A 21 4.37 -0.94 2.98
C HIS A 21 4.46 0.41 3.72
N GLN A 22 5.38 1.29 3.32
CA GLN A 22 5.52 2.62 3.93
C GLN A 22 4.25 3.49 3.77
N ASP A 23 3.58 3.45 2.61
CA ASP A 23 2.34 4.19 2.43
C ASP A 23 1.20 3.60 3.27
N LEU A 24 1.12 2.27 3.39
CA LEU A 24 0.15 1.60 4.26
C LEU A 24 0.36 1.95 5.73
N GLU A 25 1.59 1.99 6.22
CA GLU A 25 1.91 2.43 7.59
C GLU A 25 1.48 3.88 7.84
N GLN A 26 1.76 4.78 6.88
CA GLN A 26 1.33 6.17 6.98
C GLN A 26 -0.20 6.32 6.97
N ARG A 27 -0.90 5.55 6.14
CA ARG A 27 -2.36 5.51 6.09
C ARG A 27 -2.95 4.96 7.39
N LEU A 28 -2.32 3.94 7.97
CA LEU A 28 -2.73 3.38 9.26
C LEU A 28 -2.57 4.40 10.39
N ALA A 29 -1.42 5.09 10.46
CA ALA A 29 -1.17 6.16 11.44
C ALA A 29 -2.13 7.35 11.27
N ALA A 30 -2.60 7.61 10.05
CA ALA A 30 -3.58 8.64 9.75
C ALA A 30 -5.04 8.24 9.99
N GLY A 31 -5.32 7.01 10.45
CA GLY A 31 -6.67 6.50 10.68
C GLY A 31 -7.44 6.16 9.40
N SER A 32 -6.76 6.00 8.25
CA SER A 32 -7.43 5.72 6.96
C SER A 32 -8.14 4.36 6.92
N PHE A 33 -7.89 3.47 7.88
CA PHE A 33 -8.45 2.11 7.94
C PHE A 33 -9.30 1.84 9.18
N GLU A 34 -9.85 2.89 9.82
CA GLU A 34 -10.66 2.77 11.05
C GLU A 34 -11.87 1.83 10.90
N VAL A 35 -12.50 1.80 9.73
CA VAL A 35 -13.68 0.94 9.48
C VAL A 35 -13.27 -0.46 9.06
N ARG A 36 -12.35 -0.57 8.10
CA ARG A 36 -11.89 -1.83 7.51
C ARG A 36 -10.55 -1.65 6.82
N PHE A 37 -9.68 -2.64 6.97
CA PHE A 37 -8.47 -2.76 6.17
C PHE A 37 -8.77 -3.32 4.76
N PRO A 38 -8.25 -2.72 3.67
CA PRO A 38 -8.46 -3.21 2.30
C PRO A 38 -8.00 -4.65 2.11
N SER A 39 -8.69 -5.40 1.25
CA SER A 39 -8.26 -6.73 0.80
C SER A 39 -7.06 -6.65 -0.14
N GLU A 40 -6.38 -7.79 -0.34
CA GLU A 40 -5.29 -7.87 -1.32
C GLU A 40 -5.74 -7.41 -2.73
N HIS A 41 -6.98 -7.72 -3.12
CA HIS A 41 -7.50 -7.35 -4.44
C HIS A 41 -7.70 -5.84 -4.58
N GLU A 42 -8.29 -5.21 -3.56
CA GLU A 42 -8.46 -3.75 -3.53
C GLU A 42 -7.10 -3.04 -3.57
N LEU A 43 -6.08 -3.56 -2.87
CA LEU A 43 -4.73 -2.99 -2.91
C LEU A 43 -4.05 -3.17 -4.28
N ILE A 44 -4.27 -4.31 -4.94
CA ILE A 44 -3.78 -4.56 -6.32
C ILE A 44 -4.37 -3.52 -7.27
N GLU A 45 -5.68 -3.28 -7.20
CA GLU A 45 -6.36 -2.31 -8.05
C GLU A 45 -5.98 -0.87 -7.69
N GLU A 46 -5.92 -0.51 -6.41
CA GLU A 46 -5.62 0.84 -5.95
C GLU A 46 -4.18 1.27 -6.31
N TYR A 47 -3.20 0.38 -6.11
CA TYR A 47 -1.79 0.68 -6.34
C TYR A 47 -1.27 0.21 -7.70
N GLN A 48 -2.07 -0.52 -8.48
CA GLN A 48 -1.70 -1.06 -9.80
C GLN A 48 -0.41 -1.88 -9.73
N VAL A 49 -0.36 -2.82 -8.78
CA VAL A 49 0.78 -3.71 -8.52
C VAL A 49 0.37 -5.17 -8.57
N SER A 50 1.36 -6.05 -8.69
CA SER A 50 1.10 -7.50 -8.65
C SER A 50 0.64 -7.95 -7.26
N ARG A 51 -0.10 -9.07 -7.22
CA ARG A 51 -0.43 -9.75 -5.96
C ARG A 51 0.81 -10.08 -5.13
N HIS A 52 1.90 -10.49 -5.76
CA HIS A 52 3.14 -10.82 -5.04
C HIS A 52 3.68 -9.59 -4.30
N THR A 53 3.70 -8.43 -4.95
CA THR A 53 4.09 -7.15 -4.35
C THR A 53 3.24 -6.78 -3.14
N VAL A 54 1.91 -6.94 -3.24
CA VAL A 54 1.01 -6.71 -2.11
C VAL A 54 1.29 -7.67 -0.98
N ARG A 55 1.43 -8.97 -1.27
CA ARG A 55 1.71 -9.98 -0.24
C ARG A 55 3.04 -9.76 0.45
N ASP A 56 4.05 -9.31 -0.26
CA ASP A 56 5.34 -8.97 0.33
C ASP A 56 5.23 -7.75 1.23
N ALA A 57 4.54 -6.70 0.77
CA ALA A 57 4.31 -5.50 1.58
C ALA A 57 3.55 -5.80 2.88
N LEU A 58 2.58 -6.70 2.85
CA LEU A 58 1.78 -7.09 4.01
C LEU A 58 2.51 -8.08 4.96
N ARG A 59 3.63 -8.68 4.53
CA ARG A 59 4.41 -9.64 5.33
C ARG A 59 5.54 -8.99 6.12
N LYS A 60 5.92 -7.76 5.78
CA LYS A 60 6.95 -6.98 6.48
C LYS A 60 6.35 -6.34 7.70
#